data_AF-A0A7Y4QIY5-F1
#
_entry.id   AF-A0A7Y4QIY5-F1
#
_cell.length_a   1.000
_cell.length_b   1.000
_cell.length_c   1.000
_cell.angle_alpha   90.00
_cell.angle_beta   90.00
_cell.angle_gamma   90.00
#
_symmetry.space_group_name_H-M   'P 1'
#
loop_
_entity.id
_entity.type
_entity.pdbx_description
1 polymer ?
#
loop_
_entity_poly.entity_id
_entity_poly.type
_entity_poly.pdbx_seq_one_letter_code
_entity_poly.pdbx_strand_id
1 'polypeptide(L)' 'MAEGYCVKCKAKKEIANGVEEVMKNGRKAIKGKCPTCGTVMFKILGGKAVPPATPTPPPPAAS' A
#
# COMPACT_ATOMS: atom_id res chain seq x y z
N MET A 1 -3.84 0.34 9.84
CA MET A 1 -3.03 1.43 9.25
C MET A 1 -1.67 0.87 8.83
N ALA A 2 -1.24 1.08 7.59
CA ALA A 2 0.02 0.52 7.10
C ALA A 2 1.20 1.43 7.46
N GLU A 3 2.09 0.98 8.32
CA GLU A 3 3.28 1.77 8.72
C GLU A 3 4.48 1.51 7.81
N GLY A 4 4.99 2.52 7.12
CA GLY A 4 6.18 2.43 6.28
C GLY A 4 7.38 3.16 6.88
N TYR A 5 8.58 2.83 6.41
CA TYR A 5 9.78 3.62 6.73
C TYR A 5 9.96 4.72 5.69
N CYS A 6 9.98 5.96 6.13
CA CYS A 6 10.27 7.09 5.25
C CYS A 6 11.78 7.35 5.26
N VAL A 7 12.45 7.13 4.13
CA VAL A 7 13.90 7.38 3.99
C VAL A 7 14.27 8.87 4.12
N LYS A 8 13.34 9.77 3.80
CA LYS A 8 13.52 11.22 3.90
C LYS A 8 13.45 11.69 5.36
N CYS A 9 12.49 11.15 6.12
CA CYS A 9 12.33 11.44 7.55
C CYS A 9 13.18 10.54 8.45
N LYS A 10 13.79 9.48 7.88
CA LYS A 10 14.52 8.41 8.59
C LYS A 10 13.75 7.81 9.76
N ALA A 11 12.42 7.78 9.66
CA ALA A 11 11.53 7.36 10.72
C ALA A 11 10.43 6.45 10.18
N LYS A 12 9.88 5.59 11.05
CA LYS A 12 8.66 4.84 10.75
C LYS A 12 7.47 5.78 10.91
N LYS A 13 6.61 5.80 9.90
CA LYS A 13 5.41 6.64 9.83
C LYS A 13 4.28 5.87 9.17
N GLU A 14 3.06 6.28 9.44
CA GLU A 14 1.90 5.79 8.71
C GLU A 14 1.99 6.19 7.23
N ILE A 15 1.60 5.28 6.34
CA ILE A 15 1.51 5.54 4.91
C ILE A 15 0.16 6.23 4.63
N ALA A 16 0.22 7.49 4.22
CA ALA A 16 -0.94 8.23 3.75
C ALA A 16 -1.30 7.83 2.31
N ASN A 17 -2.59 7.76 1.99
CA ASN A 17 -3.08 7.32 0.68
C ASN A 17 -2.49 5.97 0.24
N GLY A 18 -2.40 5.02 1.19
CA GLY A 18 -1.88 3.68 0.92
C GLY A 18 -2.86 2.87 0.08
N VAL A 19 -2.47 2.54 -1.14
CA VAL A 19 -3.22 1.69 -2.08
C VAL A 19 -2.51 0.34 -2.18
N GLU A 20 -3.25 -0.75 -2.04
CA GLU A 20 -2.73 -2.09 -2.30
C GLU A 20 -2.50 -2.30 -3.80
N GLU A 21 -1.26 -2.63 -4.17
CA GLU A 21 -0.83 -2.94 -5.52
C GLU A 21 -0.06 -4.28 -5.50
N VAL A 22 -0.38 -5.17 -6.44
CA VAL A 22 0.35 -6.42 -6.61
C VAL A 22 1.54 -6.15 -7.51
N MET A 23 2.75 -6.36 -6.99
CA MET A 23 3.96 -6.23 -7.78
C MET A 23 4.03 -7.32 -8.85
N LYS A 24 4.81 -7.06 -9.91
CA LYS A 24 5.03 -8.01 -11.02
C LYS A 24 5.56 -9.38 -10.58
N ASN A 25 6.13 -9.49 -9.38
CA ASN A 25 6.62 -10.72 -8.76
C ASN A 25 5.55 -11.47 -7.93
N GLY A 26 4.28 -11.06 -8.01
CA GLY A 26 3.16 -11.68 -7.29
C GLY A 26 3.08 -11.32 -5.80
N ARG A 27 3.91 -10.39 -5.31
CA ARG A 27 3.87 -9.95 -3.90
C ARG A 27 2.95 -8.75 -3.74
N LYS A 28 2.11 -8.78 -2.71
CA LYS A 28 1.28 -7.63 -2.33
C LYS A 28 2.13 -6.55 -1.68
N ALA A 29 1.96 -5.31 -2.12
CA ALA A 29 2.57 -4.15 -1.51
C ALA A 29 1.54 -3.04 -1.37
N ILE A 30 1.70 -2.18 -0.37
CA ILE A 30 0.95 -0.95 -0.23
C ILE A 30 1.83 0.18 -0.73
N LYS A 31 1.38 0.87 -1.76
CA LYS A 31 1.99 2.09 -2.29
C LYS A 31 1.24 3.28 -1.74
N GLY A 32 1.94 4.19 -1.07
CA GLY A 32 1.37 5.46 -0.64
C GLY A 32 2.44 6.53 -0.47
N LYS A 33 2.19 7.49 0.41
CA LYS A 33 3.06 8.66 0.61
C LYS A 33 3.31 8.92 2.08
N CYS A 34 4.46 9.50 2.38
CA CYS A 34 4.76 10.04 3.71
C CYS A 34 3.82 11.23 4.00
N PRO A 35 3.05 11.24 5.09
CA PRO A 35 2.20 12.38 5.46
C PRO A 35 3.00 13.62 5.82
N THR A 36 4.28 13.46 6.17
CA THR A 36 5.14 14.57 6.60
C THR A 36 5.89 15.24 5.45
N CYS A 37 6.43 14.46 4.52
CA CYS A 37 7.29 14.99 3.45
C CYS A 37 6.80 14.67 2.03
N GLY A 38 5.68 13.98 1.89
CA GLY A 38 5.07 13.63 0.60
C GLY A 38 5.83 12.56 -0.20
N THR A 39 6.99 12.10 0.27
CA THR A 39 7.79 11.08 -0.44
C THR A 39 7.01 9.78 -0.59
N VAL A 40 7.07 9.19 -1.79
CA VAL A 40 6.43 7.91 -2.08
C VAL A 40 7.05 6.82 -1.20
N MET A 41 6.21 6.06 -0.53
CA MET A 41 6.59 4.97 0.37
C MET A 41 5.91 3.68 -0.07
N PHE A 42 6.62 2.58 0.06
CA PHE A 42 6.12 1.24 -0.26
C PHE A 42 6.24 0.35 0.98
N LYS A 43 5.18 -0.40 1.30
CA LYS A 43 5.18 -1.43 2.33
C LYS A 43 4.85 -2.77 1.72
N ILE A 44 5.81 -3.67 1.70
CA ILE A 44 5.59 -5.04 1.24
C ILE A 44 4.80 -5.78 2.33
N LEU A 45 3.61 -6.24 2.00
CA LEU A 45 2.80 -7.10 2.85
C LEU A 45 3.35 -8.52 2.68
N GLY A 46 4.35 -8.85 3.50
CA GLY A 46 4.97 -10.18 3.52
C GLY A 46 3.97 -11.24 3.97
N GLY A 47 3.30 -11.88 3.02
CA GLY A 47 2.44 -13.03 3.21
C GLY A 47 2.54 -13.92 1.99
N LYS A 48 2.59 -15.24 2.23
CA LYS A 48 2.59 -16.35 1.25
C LYS A 48 1.87 -15.92 -0.04
N ALA A 49 2.57 -15.96 -1.19
CA ALA A 49 2.08 -15.52 -2.50
C ALA A 49 0.57 -15.72 -2.66
N VAL A 50 -0.21 -14.64 -2.50
CA VAL A 50 -1.64 -14.68 -2.72
C VAL A 50 -1.84 -14.24 -4.18
N PRO A 51 -2.49 -15.04 -5.04
CA PRO A 51 -2.79 -14.65 -6.41
C PRO A 51 -3.52 -13.30 -6.43
N PRO A 52 -3.42 -12.54 -7.53
CA PRO A 52 -3.86 -11.15 -7.59
C PRO A 52 -5.35 -11.06 -7.26
N ALA A 53 -5.67 -10.73 -6.02
CA ALA A 53 -6.99 -10.30 -5.64
C ALA A 53 -7.18 -8.93 -6.31
N THR A 54 -7.98 -8.96 -7.36
CA THR A 54 -8.58 -7.82 -8.03
C THR A 54 -8.97 -6.74 -7.02
N PRO A 55 -8.73 -5.45 -7.30
CA PRO A 55 -9.36 -4.40 -6.51
C PRO A 55 -10.86 -4.58 -6.69
N THR A 56 -11.56 -5.03 -5.64
CA THR A 56 -13.01 -5.14 -5.63
C THR A 56 -13.57 -3.77 -6.01
N PRO A 57 -14.30 -3.63 -7.15
CA PRO A 57 -15.00 -2.39 -7.42
C PRO A 57 -16.01 -2.16 -6.29
N PRO A 58 -16.29 -0.90 -5.90
CA PRO A 58 -17.31 -0.63 -4.89
C PRO A 58 -18.62 -1.28 -5.35
N PRO A 59 -19.42 -1.86 -4.43
CA PRO A 59 -20.66 -2.52 -4.80
C PRO A 59 -21.52 -1.52 -5.59
N PRO A 60 -22.10 -1.89 -6.75
CA PRO A 60 -23.04 -1.01 -7.41
C PRO A 60 -24.19 -0.80 -6.42
N ALA A 61 -24.36 0.46 -6.00
CA ALA A 61 -25.50 0.87 -5.21
C ALA A 61 -26.77 0.39 -5.92
N ALA A 62 -27.54 -0.44 -5.20
CA ALA A 62 -28.82 -0.94 -5.67
C ALA A 62 -29.78 0.21 -6.01
N SER A 63 -30.53 0.06 -7.10
CA SER A 63 -31.78 0.77 -7.39
C SER A 63 -32.68 -0.14 -8.21
#